data_AF-X1KAD9-F1
#
_entry.id   AF-X1KAD9-F1
#
_cell.length_a   1.000
_cell.length_b   1.000
_cell.length_c   1.000
_cell.angle_alpha   90.00
_cell.angle_beta   90.00
_cell.angle_gamma   90.00
#
_symmetry.space_group_name_H-M   'P 1'
#
loop_
_entity.id
_entity.type
_entity.pdbx_description
1 polymer ?
#
loop_
_entity_poly.entity_id
_entity_poly.type
_entity_poly.pdbx_seq_one_letter_code
_entity_poly.pdbx_strand_id
1 'polypeptide(L)' 'MDAEVKVPLKVIRVWGKRAILRRARKGHKCAASGLPIERGEEHYCVYICGAGLGDTKFPDRVRIEYIHDYLNFGG' A
#
# COMPACT_ATOMS: atom_id res chain seq x y z
N MET A 1 -12.68 15.57 -21.71
CA MET A 1 -12.67 14.29 -20.99
C MET A 1 -11.80 14.51 -19.77
N ASP A 2 -12.39 15.09 -18.74
CA ASP A 2 -11.76 15.37 -17.47
C ASP A 2 -11.44 14.02 -16.83
N ALA A 3 -10.21 13.55 -17.04
CA ALA A 3 -9.68 12.44 -16.28
C ALA A 3 -9.65 12.90 -14.84
N GLU A 4 -10.61 12.44 -14.04
CA GLU A 4 -10.61 12.64 -12.59
C GLU A 4 -9.30 12.04 -12.06
N VAL A 5 -8.28 12.88 -11.93
CA VAL A 5 -6.98 12.48 -11.38
C VAL A 5 -7.24 12.26 -9.91
N LYS A 6 -7.61 11.03 -9.56
CA LYS A 6 -7.76 10.59 -8.17
C LYS A 6 -6.38 10.60 -7.55
N VAL A 7 -5.97 11.77 -7.07
CA VAL A 7 -4.63 12.00 -6.54
C VAL A 7 -4.44 11.01 -5.40
N PRO A 8 -3.52 10.04 -5.51
CA PRO A 8 -3.39 9.03 -4.48
C PRO A 8 -2.99 9.71 -3.18
N LEU A 9 -3.83 9.55 -2.15
CA LEU A 9 -3.60 10.13 -0.83
C LEU A 9 -2.24 9.68 -0.31
N LYS A 10 -1.38 10.64 0.03
CA LYS A 10 0.00 10.37 0.42
C LYS A 10 0.11 9.44 1.64
N VAL A 11 -0.89 9.50 2.54
CA VAL A 11 -1.01 8.63 3.71
C VAL A 11 -2.49 8.33 3.97
N ILE A 12 -2.82 7.07 4.23
CA ILE A 12 -4.16 6.60 4.61
C ILE A 12 -4.05 5.92 6.00
N ARG A 13 -4.99 6.17 6.89
CA ARG A 13 -5.07 5.50 8.21
C ARG A 13 -6.46 4.93 8.42
N VAL A 14 -6.54 3.62 8.61
CA VAL A 14 -7.79 2.86 8.72
C VAL A 14 -7.56 1.71 9.72
N TRP A 15 -8.43 1.56 10.72
CA TRP A 15 -8.43 0.38 11.63
C TRP A 15 -7.06 0.00 12.23
N GLY A 16 -6.28 0.99 12.68
CA GLY A 16 -4.92 0.75 13.21
C GLY A 16 -3.87 0.43 12.14
N LYS A 17 -4.23 0.37 10.85
CA LYS A 17 -3.30 0.28 9.73
C LYS A 17 -2.96 1.67 9.20
N ARG A 18 -1.70 1.90 8.84
CA ARG A 18 -1.20 3.12 8.20
C ARG A 18 -0.60 2.77 6.85
N ALA A 19 -1.23 3.18 5.76
CA ALA A 19 -0.69 3.06 4.42
C ALA A 19 0.02 4.34 4.00
N ILE A 20 1.24 4.25 3.48
CA ILE A 20 2.02 5.39 2.98
C ILE A 20 2.33 5.17 1.51
N LEU A 21 1.99 6.14 0.67
CA LEU A 21 2.29 6.09 -0.75
C LEU A 21 3.80 6.26 -0.98
N ARG A 22 4.41 5.34 -1.73
CA ARG A 22 5.84 5.31 -2.05
C ARG A 22 6.03 4.87 -3.49
N ARG A 23 7.10 5.36 -4.10
CA ARG A 23 7.56 4.88 -5.41
C ARG A 23 8.52 3.71 -5.23
N ALA A 24 8.29 2.63 -5.94
CA ALA A 24 9.10 1.42 -5.90
C ALA A 24 10.51 1.69 -6.48
N ARG A 25 11.54 1.50 -5.65
CA ARG A 25 12.95 1.58 -6.10
C ARG A 25 13.45 0.27 -6.72
N LYS A 26 12.74 -0.82 -6.47
CA LYS A 26 12.99 -2.17 -7.01
C LYS A 26 11.67 -2.91 -7.16
N GLY A 27 11.70 -4.04 -7.87
CA GLY A 27 10.55 -4.93 -7.97
C GLY A 27 10.09 -5.42 -6.59
N HIS A 28 8.80 -5.33 -6.33
CA HIS A 28 8.17 -5.83 -5.12
C HIS A 28 7.01 -6.75 -5.46
N LYS A 29 6.60 -7.61 -4.54
CA LYS A 29 5.36 -8.38 -4.69
C LYS A 29 4.23 -7.64 -3.98
N CYS A 30 3.10 -7.50 -4.65
CA CYS A 30 1.88 -6.96 -4.07
C CYS A 30 1.31 -7.98 -3.06
N ALA A 31 1.04 -7.57 -1.83
CA ALA A 31 0.45 -8.42 -0.80
C ALA A 31 -1.02 -8.77 -1.11
N ALA A 32 -1.76 -7.83 -1.73
CA ALA A 32 -3.18 -8.03 -2.03
C ALA A 32 -3.41 -8.94 -3.26
N SER A 33 -2.71 -8.69 -4.36
CA SER A 33 -2.93 -9.40 -5.63
C SER A 33 -1.88 -10.46 -5.94
N GLY A 34 -0.77 -10.50 -5.20
CA GLY A 34 0.38 -11.36 -5.51
C GLY A 34 1.18 -10.96 -6.75
N LEU A 35 0.71 -9.97 -7.52
CA LEU A 35 1.36 -9.49 -8.75
C LEU A 35 2.62 -8.67 -8.44
N PRO A 36 3.59 -8.62 -9.37
CA PRO A 36 4.75 -7.76 -9.23
C PRO A 36 4.35 -6.27 -9.29
N ILE A 37 5.04 -5.47 -8.49
CA ILE A 37 5.08 -4.01 -8.51
C ILE A 37 6.44 -3.66 -9.12
N GLU A 38 6.43 -3.06 -10.31
CA GLU A 38 7.62 -2.75 -11.07
C GLU A 38 8.38 -1.55 -10.49
N ARG A 39 9.67 -1.46 -10.87
CA ARG A 39 10.48 -0.31 -10.48
C ARG A 39 9.92 0.95 -11.12
N GLY A 40 9.64 1.95 -10.29
CA GLY A 40 9.07 3.22 -10.73
C GLY A 40 7.55 3.29 -10.60
N GLU A 41 6.85 2.18 -10.33
CA GLU A 41 5.44 2.20 -9.98
C GLU A 41 5.22 2.75 -8.57
N GLU A 42 4.09 3.43 -8.39
CA GLU A 42 3.62 3.88 -7.09
C GLU A 42 2.82 2.78 -6.38
N HIS A 43 3.09 2.58 -5.10
CA HIS A 43 2.43 1.59 -4.25
C HIS A 43 2.31 2.10 -2.83
N TYR A 44 1.42 1.51 -2.06
CA TYR A 44 1.28 1.77 -0.64
C TYR A 44 2.10 0.80 0.17
N CYS A 45 2.88 1.32 1.12
CA CYS A 45 3.45 0.56 2.22
C CYS A 45 2.48 0.61 3.40
N VAL A 46 1.86 -0.52 3.73
CA VAL A 46 0.92 -0.68 4.83
C VAL A 46 1.66 -1.14 6.07
N TYR A 47 1.51 -0.39 7.15
CA TYR A 47 2.07 -0.66 8.47
C TYR A 47 0.92 -0.98 9.43
N ILE A 48 0.97 -2.12 10.09
CA ILE A 48 -0.03 -2.50 11.10
C ILE A 48 0.45 -1.94 12.46
N CYS A 49 -0.26 -0.95 12.99
CA CYS A 49 0.07 -0.32 14.26
C CYS A 49 -0.60 -1.14 15.37
N GLY A 50 0.15 -2.06 15.99
CA GLY A 50 -0.35 -2.91 17.09
C GLY A 50 0.16 -4.35 17.04
N ALA A 51 0.54 -4.83 15.85
CA ALA A 51 1.38 -6.01 15.73
C ALA A 51 2.83 -5.62 16.08
N GLY A 52 3.60 -6.52 16.70
CA GLY A 52 4.88 -6.19 17.35
C GLY A 52 5.92 -5.51 16.45
N LEU A 53 7.10 -5.19 17.01
CA LEU A 53 8.19 -4.46 16.33
C LEU A 53 8.60 -4.99 14.92
N GLY A 54 8.19 -6.21 14.54
CA GLY A 54 8.41 -6.82 13.23
C GLY A 54 7.64 -6.20 12.07
N ASP A 55 6.35 -5.86 12.25
CA ASP A 55 5.49 -5.32 11.19
C ASP A 55 5.88 -3.91 10.74
N THR A 56 6.59 -3.19 11.61
CA THR A 56 7.15 -1.88 11.24
C THR A 56 8.37 -2.03 10.32
N LYS A 57 9.12 -3.14 10.42
CA LYS A 57 10.31 -3.41 9.60
C LYS A 57 9.96 -3.94 8.21
N PHE A 58 8.87 -4.70 8.09
CA PHE A 58 8.44 -5.32 6.84
C PHE A 58 6.99 -4.93 6.51
N PRO A 59 6.75 -3.70 6.03
CA PRO A 59 5.40 -3.31 5.64
C PRO A 59 4.92 -4.12 4.44
N ASP A 60 3.62 -4.41 4.44
CA ASP A 60 2.95 -4.94 3.26
C ASP A 60 2.97 -3.91 2.14
N ARG A 61 3.23 -4.38 0.92
CA ARG A 61 3.30 -3.53 -0.27
C ARG A 61 2.09 -3.82 -1.11
N VAL A 62 1.27 -2.81 -1.36
CA VAL A 62 -0.02 -2.99 -2.04
C VAL A 62 -0.12 -1.98 -3.17
N ARG A 63 -0.51 -2.42 -4.37
CA ARG A 63 -0.75 -1.49 -5.49
C ARG A 63 -1.90 -0.55 -5.13
N ILE A 64 -1.85 0.66 -5.68
CA ILE A 64 -2.86 1.71 -5.42
C ILE A 64 -4.28 1.20 -5.67
N GLU A 65 -4.47 0.38 -6.71
CA GLU A 65 -5.77 -0.16 -7.11
C GLU A 65 -6.40 -1.07 -6.05
N TYR A 66 -5.58 -1.75 -5.23
CA TYR A 66 -6.06 -2.70 -4.23
C TYR A 66 -6.00 -2.16 -2.81
N ILE A 67 -5.54 -0.91 -2.59
CA ILE A 67 -5.32 -0.41 -1.22
C ILE A 67 -6.62 -0.29 -0.41
N HIS A 68 -7.71 0.12 -1.07
CA HIS A 68 -8.99 0.30 -0.40
C HIS A 68 -9.56 -1.04 0.05
N ASP A 69 -9.57 -2.05 -0.81
CA ASP A 69 -9.98 -3.41 -0.43
C ASP A 69 -9.07 -3.98 0.66
N TYR A 70 -7.76 -3.84 0.50
CA TYR A 70 -6.79 -4.38 1.47
C TYR A 70 -6.92 -3.78 2.87
N LEU A 71 -7.25 -2.48 2.94
CA LEU A 71 -7.48 -1.79 4.22
C LEU A 71 -8.83 -2.12 4.85
N ASN A 72 -9.87 -2.42 4.05
CA ASN A 72 -11.22 -2.67 4.56
C ASN A 72 -11.50 -4.15 4.87
N PHE A 73 -11.01 -5.07 4.03
CA PHE A 73 -11.29 -6.52 4.15
C PHE A 73 -10.15 -7.34 4.75
N GLY A 74 -8.99 -6.71 4.96
CA GLY A 74 -7.87 -7.30 5.69
C GLY A 74 -6.91 -8.09 4.80
N GLY A 75 -5.67 -7.60 4.71
CA GLY A 75 -4.51 -8.49 4.83
C GLY A 75 -4.35 -8.99 6.25
#